data_AF-A0A1B2LUT8-F1
#
_entry.id   AF-A0A1B2LUT8-F1
#
_cell.length_a   1.000
_cell.length_b   1.000
_cell.length_c   1.000
_cell.angle_alpha   90.00
_cell.angle_beta   90.00
_cell.angle_gamma   90.00
#
_symmetry.space_group_name_H-M   'P 1'
#
loop_
_entity.id
_entity.type
_entity.pdbx_description
1 polymer ?
#
loop_
_entity_poly.entity_id
_entity_poly.type
_entity_poly.pdbx_seq_one_letter_code
_entity_poly.pdbx_strand_id
1 'polypeptide(L)'
;NRFYYQVSIPIKDAAVLSNCDDRAVRRNWVQRILDHDGHGEDAGGIESWLRLAEAVGLERSRVESLTDVLPGVRFAVDAYVNFARRAPWPDAVCSSLTE
;
A
#
# COMPACT_ATOMS: atom_id res chain seq x y z
N ASN A 1 -0.38 -9.01 10.08
CA ASN A 1 0.29 -7.71 10.41
C ASN A 1 0.94 -7.06 9.20
N ARG A 2 2.08 -7.56 8.67
CA ARG A 2 2.75 -6.92 7.52
C ARG A 2 1.87 -6.84 6.27
N PHE A 3 1.01 -7.85 6.04
CA PHE A 3 0.02 -7.82 4.96
C PHE A 3 -0.86 -6.55 4.98
N TYR A 4 -1.28 -6.06 6.15
CA TYR A 4 -2.08 -4.84 6.27
C TYR A 4 -1.35 -3.59 5.76
N TYR A 5 -0.05 -3.51 6.04
CA TYR A 5 0.79 -2.44 5.50
C TYR A 5 0.85 -2.52 3.97
N GLN A 6 1.05 -3.72 3.41
CA GLN A 6 1.19 -3.93 1.97
C GLN A 6 -0.08 -3.58 1.19
N VAL A 7 -1.25 -4.01 1.66
CA VAL A 7 -2.53 -3.62 1.03
C VAL A 7 -2.87 -2.15 1.22
N SER A 8 -2.21 -1.44 2.14
CA SER A 8 -2.39 -0.02 2.36
C SER A 8 -1.47 0.87 1.51
N ILE A 9 -0.39 0.31 0.95
CA ILE A 9 0.53 1.06 0.07
C ILE A 9 -0.18 1.64 -1.16
N PRO A 10 -0.94 0.88 -1.98
CA PRO A 10 -1.63 1.45 -3.13
C PRO A 10 -2.66 2.51 -2.74
N ILE A 11 -3.30 2.38 -1.57
CA ILE A 11 -4.21 3.41 -1.02
C ILE A 11 -3.45 4.69 -0.66
N LYS A 12 -2.28 4.55 -0.01
CA LYS A 12 -1.39 5.68 0.30
C LYS A 12 -0.89 6.35 -0.98
N ASP A 13 -0.46 5.58 -1.98
CA ASP A 13 0.05 6.09 -3.25
C ASP A 13 -1.06 6.75 -4.09
N ALA A 14 -2.29 6.23 -4.04
CA ALA A 14 -3.45 6.89 -4.64
C ALA A 14 -3.74 8.25 -3.99
N ALA A 15 -3.55 8.38 -2.68
CA ALA A 15 -3.69 9.66 -1.99
C ALA A 15 -2.60 10.67 -2.41
N VAL A 16 -1.37 10.21 -2.65
CA VAL A 16 -0.31 11.04 -3.25
C VAL A 16 -0.74 11.52 -4.64
N LEU A 17 -1.24 10.61 -5.48
CA LEU A 17 -1.71 10.94 -6.83
C LEU A 17 -2.85 11.95 -6.82
N SER A 18 -3.81 11.84 -5.90
CA SER A 18 -4.94 12.77 -5.81
C SER A 18 -4.51 14.20 -5.43
N ASN A 19 -3.41 14.32 -4.67
CA ASN A 19 -2.89 15.60 -4.18
C ASN A 19 -1.83 16.22 -5.11
N CYS A 20 -1.34 15.47 -6.11
CA CYS A 20 -0.29 15.90 -7.01
C CYS A 20 -0.88 16.53 -8.28
N ASP A 21 -0.62 17.81 -8.52
CA ASP A 21 -1.06 18.56 -9.72
C ASP A 21 -0.12 18.35 -10.93
N ASP A 22 1.13 17.94 -10.70
CA ASP A 22 2.09 17.62 -11.76
C ASP A 22 1.80 16.28 -12.47
N ARG A 23 1.42 16.36 -13.74
CA ARG A 23 1.10 15.20 -14.58
C ARG A 23 2.30 14.28 -14.84
N ALA A 24 3.52 14.82 -14.97
CA ALA A 24 4.71 14.02 -15.23
C ALA A 24 5.04 13.17 -13.99
N VAL A 25 4.92 13.75 -12.79
CA VAL A 25 5.07 13.02 -11.53
C VAL A 25 4.02 11.93 -11.40
N ARG A 26 2.73 12.24 -11.63
CA ARG A 26 1.65 11.25 -11.54
C ARG A 26 1.85 10.04 -12.46
N ARG A 27 2.38 10.25 -13.66
CA ARG A 27 2.67 9.18 -14.63
C ARG A 27 3.75 8.20 -14.15
N ASN A 28 4.74 8.68 -13.39
CA ASN A 28 5.73 7.80 -12.80
C ASN A 28 5.18 7.14 -11.54
N TRP A 29 4.45 7.90 -10.72
CA TRP A 29 3.95 7.43 -9.42
C TRP A 29 2.89 6.34 -9.54
N VAL A 30 2.06 6.36 -10.60
CA VAL A 30 1.02 5.33 -10.82
C VAL A 30 1.61 3.92 -10.98
N GLN A 31 2.86 3.79 -11.43
CA GLN A 31 3.53 2.49 -11.56
C GLN A 31 3.55 1.75 -10.21
N ARG A 32 3.75 2.46 -9.10
CA ARG A 32 3.78 1.87 -7.76
C ARG A 32 2.46 1.18 -7.38
N ILE A 33 1.33 1.74 -7.82
CA ILE A 33 0.01 1.15 -7.61
C ILE A 33 -0.11 -0.13 -8.45
N LEU A 34 0.25 -0.06 -9.73
CA LEU A 34 0.21 -1.21 -10.64
C LEU A 34 1.12 -2.34 -10.16
N ASP A 35 2.29 -2.03 -9.61
CA ASP A 35 3.21 -3.02 -9.06
C ASP A 35 2.61 -3.74 -7.83
N HIS A 36 1.81 -3.05 -7.01
CA HIS A 36 1.18 -3.63 -5.81
C HIS A 36 -0.12 -4.37 -6.14
N ASP A 37 -1.02 -3.74 -6.88
CA ASP A 37 -2.36 -4.25 -7.19
C ASP A 37 -2.36 -5.23 -8.37
N GLY A 38 -1.34 -5.16 -9.22
CA GLY A 38 -1.29 -5.87 -10.50
C GLY A 38 -2.02 -5.12 -11.61
N HIS A 39 -1.83 -5.59 -12.85
CA HIS A 39 -2.58 -5.12 -14.00
C HIS A 39 -2.63 -6.19 -15.11
N GLY A 40 -3.75 -6.27 -15.83
CA GLY A 40 -3.91 -7.26 -16.89
C GLY A 40 -3.85 -8.69 -16.32
N GLU A 41 -2.86 -9.47 -16.76
CA GLU A 41 -2.62 -10.83 -16.25
C GLU A 41 -1.65 -10.88 -15.06
N ASP A 42 -0.98 -9.75 -14.74
CA ASP A 42 -0.13 -9.66 -13.56
C ASP A 42 -1.01 -9.46 -12.32
N ALA A 43 -0.85 -10.36 -11.34
CA ALA A 43 -1.60 -10.34 -10.08
C ALA A 43 -1.02 -9.36 -9.04
N GLY A 44 0.17 -8.80 -9.27
CA GLY A 44 0.78 -7.79 -8.43
C GLY A 44 1.46 -8.29 -7.15
N GLY A 45 2.09 -7.37 -6.44
CA GLY A 45 2.84 -7.63 -5.22
C GLY A 45 1.97 -8.09 -4.05
N ILE A 46 0.72 -7.67 -3.96
CA ILE A 46 -0.20 -8.10 -2.89
C ILE A 46 -0.43 -9.62 -2.94
N GLU A 47 -0.60 -10.19 -4.13
CA GLU A 47 -0.73 -11.64 -4.30
C GLU A 47 0.53 -12.39 -3.86
N SER A 48 1.72 -11.82 -4.10
CA SER A 48 2.96 -12.39 -3.59
C SER A 48 3.00 -12.44 -2.06
N TRP A 49 2.43 -11.44 -1.38
CA TRP A 49 2.30 -11.45 0.09
C TRP A 49 1.25 -12.45 0.60
N LEU A 50 0.16 -12.68 -0.14
CA LEU A 50 -0.80 -13.74 0.19
C LEU A 50 -0.15 -15.12 0.08
N ARG A 51 0.58 -15.39 -1.01
CA ARG A 51 1.32 -16.65 -1.20
C ARG A 51 2.36 -16.86 -0.10
N LEU A 52 3.04 -15.81 0.33
CA LEU A 52 3.97 -15.89 1.47
C LEU A 52 3.24 -16.29 2.76
N ALA A 53 2.04 -15.74 3.01
CA ALA A 53 1.25 -16.09 4.18
C ALA A 53 0.78 -17.56 4.14
N GLU A 54 0.31 -18.04 2.99
CA GLU A 54 -0.04 -19.44 2.76
C GLU A 54 1.17 -20.36 2.99
N ALA A 55 2.36 -19.98 2.49
CA ALA A 55 3.58 -20.76 2.65
C ALA A 55 4.03 -20.93 4.11
N VAL A 56 3.66 -20.02 5.01
CA VAL A 56 3.90 -20.14 6.46
C VAL A 56 2.72 -20.74 7.22
N GLY A 57 1.73 -21.31 6.52
CA GLY A 57 0.61 -22.06 7.09
C GLY A 57 -0.60 -21.22 7.51
N LEU A 58 -0.71 -19.97 7.04
CA LEU A 58 -1.90 -19.16 7.30
C LEU A 58 -2.97 -19.40 6.23
N GLU A 59 -4.23 -19.43 6.66
CA GLU A 59 -5.37 -19.46 5.74
C GLU A 59 -5.51 -18.09 5.04
N ARG A 60 -5.57 -18.09 3.70
CA ARG A 60 -5.74 -16.88 2.90
C ARG A 60 -6.92 -16.01 3.37
N SER A 61 -8.09 -16.61 3.57
CA SER A 61 -9.31 -15.89 3.97
C SER A 61 -9.12 -15.14 5.31
N ARG A 62 -8.36 -15.71 6.24
CA ARG A 62 -8.05 -15.13 7.55
C ARG A 62 -7.03 -14.00 7.44
N VAL A 63 -6.10 -14.08 6.49
CA VAL A 63 -5.15 -13.00 6.21
C VAL A 63 -5.88 -11.82 5.56
N GLU A 64 -6.76 -12.09 4.61
CA GLU A 64 -7.60 -11.11 3.92
C GLU A 64 -8.64 -10.46 4.82
N SER A 65 -9.13 -11.14 5.86
CA SER A 65 -10.10 -10.57 6.81
C SER A 65 -9.51 -9.42 7.63
N LEU A 66 -8.18 -9.36 7.77
CA LEU A 66 -7.45 -8.37 8.56
C LEU A 66 -7.87 -8.31 10.05
N THR A 67 -8.62 -9.29 10.56
CA THR A 67 -9.15 -9.29 11.94
C THR A 67 -8.05 -9.42 12.98
N ASP A 68 -6.94 -10.07 12.63
CA ASP A 68 -5.83 -10.37 13.54
C ASP A 68 -4.73 -9.28 13.53
N VAL A 69 -4.97 -8.16 12.84
CA VAL A 69 -4.03 -7.04 12.80
C VAL A 69 -4.00 -6.36 14.16
N LEU A 70 -2.81 -6.25 14.74
CA LEU A 70 -2.61 -5.60 16.03
C LEU A 70 -3.05 -4.13 15.96
N PRO A 71 -3.76 -3.61 16.99
CA PRO A 71 -4.22 -2.22 16.99
C PRO A 71 -3.10 -1.18 16.76
N GLY A 72 -1.92 -1.41 17.34
CA GLY A 72 -0.76 -0.52 17.13
C GLY A 72 -0.23 -0.54 15.69
N VAL A 73 -0.27 -1.70 15.02
CA VAL A 73 0.08 -1.82 13.59
C VAL A 73 -0.95 -1.08 12.76
N ARG A 74 -2.24 -1.29 13.03
CA ARG A 74 -3.33 -0.59 12.33
C ARG A 74 -3.18 0.92 12.46
N PHE A 75 -3.00 1.41 13.69
CA PHE A 75 -2.80 2.83 13.96
C PHE A 75 -1.62 3.42 13.17
N ALA A 76 -0.46 2.76 13.18
CA ALA A 76 0.73 3.24 12.47
C ALA A 76 0.53 3.29 10.95
N VAL A 77 -0.06 2.25 10.37
CA VAL A 77 -0.34 2.17 8.92
C VAL A 77 -1.40 3.20 8.52
N ASP A 78 -2.47 3.34 9.31
CA ASP A 78 -3.53 4.32 9.04
C ASP A 78 -3.00 5.76 9.15
N ALA A 79 -2.09 6.02 10.10
CA ALA A 79 -1.41 7.30 10.21
C ALA A 79 -0.58 7.61 8.95
N TYR A 80 0.09 6.61 8.38
CA TYR A 80 0.85 6.77 7.14
C TYR A 80 -0.03 7.13 5.94
N VAL A 81 -1.16 6.42 5.76
CA VAL A 81 -2.14 6.73 4.72
C VAL A 81 -2.73 8.13 4.94
N ASN A 82 -3.09 8.48 6.18
CA ASN A 82 -3.68 9.77 6.50
C ASN A 82 -2.68 10.94 6.35
N PHE A 83 -1.39 10.70 6.58
CA PHE A 83 -0.35 11.67 6.28
C PHE A 83 -0.33 11.97 4.78
N ALA A 84 -0.27 10.95 3.92
CA ALA A 84 -0.26 11.14 2.46
C ALA A 84 -1.52 11.83 1.92
N ARG A 85 -2.68 11.61 2.55
CA ARG A 85 -3.94 12.30 2.21
C ARG A 85 -3.93 13.80 2.53
N ARG A 86 -3.17 14.25 3.51
CA ARG A 86 -3.28 15.61 4.07
C ARG A 86 -2.06 16.49 3.84
N ALA A 87 -0.88 15.89 3.78
CA ALA A 87 0.36 16.61 3.56
C ALA A 87 0.45 17.14 2.12
N PRO A 88 1.24 18.20 1.87
CA PRO A 88 1.66 18.57 0.51
C PRO A 88 2.22 17.34 -0.22
N TRP A 89 1.89 17.18 -1.50
CA TRP A 89 2.30 15.99 -2.24
C TRP A 89 3.82 15.74 -2.25
N PRO A 90 4.73 16.76 -2.24
CA PRO A 90 6.16 16.50 -2.15
C PRO A 90 6.56 15.83 -0.82
N ASP A 91 5.97 16.25 0.30
CA ASP A 91 6.23 15.65 1.62
C ASP A 91 5.68 14.23 1.68
N ALA A 92 4.49 14.00 1.11
CA ALA A 92 3.89 12.69 0.99
C ALA A 92 4.73 11.74 0.12
N VAL A 93 5.32 12.23 -0.97
CA VAL A 93 6.30 11.49 -1.79
C VAL A 93 7.56 11.16 -0.98
N CYS A 94 8.16 12.15 -0.30
CA CYS A 94 9.38 11.97 0.49
C CYS A 94 9.20 10.96 1.63
N SER A 95 7.97 10.76 2.12
CA SER A 95 7.67 9.73 3.11
C SER A 95 7.85 8.29 2.60
N SER A 96 8.16 8.08 1.32
CA SER A 96 8.57 6.78 0.76
C SER A 96 10.07 6.55 0.71
N LEU A 97 10.92 7.50 1.13
CA LEU A 97 12.40 7.41 1.01
C LEU A 97 13.05 6.39 1.97
N THR A 98 12.26 5.52 2.57
CA THR A 98 12.74 4.31 3.27
C THR A 98 13.02 3.14 2.33
N GLU A 99 12.52 3.24 1.08
CA GLU A 99 12.75 2.29 -0.02
C GLU A 99 14.04 2.63 -0.77
#